data_AF-A0A164JJK4-F1
#
_entry.id   AF-A0A164JJK4-F1
#
_cell.length_a   1.000
_cell.length_b   1.000
_cell.length_c   1.000
_cell.angle_alpha   90.00
_cell.angle_beta   90.00
_cell.angle_gamma   90.00
#
_symmetry.space_group_name_H-M   'P 1'
#
loop_
_entity.id
_entity.type
_entity.pdbx_description
1 polymer ?
#
loop_
_entity_poly.entity_id
_entity_poly.type
_entity_poly.pdbx_seq_one_letter_code
_entity_poly.pdbx_strand_id
1 'polypeptide(L)'
;MVKVAAPLYELQQAFYTRLGQPLPAGQQDQQLLEALARLIRRRHARFLVDDFLTRAAAAHADVLVNDDVRSYDIDYPELRRRGWTAVRISTSDDLRGKRLAAQGYVSLSDASTTGVDAIEVDYEIRNDGTLADLETTVSHLMNQVLSC
;
A
#
# COMPACT_ATOMS: atom_id res chain seq x y z
N MET A 1 -1.49 -11.94 -1.50
CA MET A 1 -0.89 -10.60 -1.33
C MET A 1 -0.19 -10.54 0.01
N VAL A 2 1.01 -9.99 0.05
CA VAL A 2 1.75 -9.74 1.29
C VAL A 2 1.77 -8.23 1.48
N LYS A 3 1.36 -7.75 2.66
CA LYS A 3 1.20 -6.32 2.96
C LYS A 3 2.38 -5.83 3.78
N VAL A 4 2.95 -4.67 3.46
CA VAL A 4 3.96 -3.99 4.30
C VAL A 4 3.29 -3.47 5.55
N ALA A 5 2.06 -2.93 5.42
CA ALA A 5 1.31 -2.39 6.54
C ALA A 5 0.54 -3.45 7.35
N ALA A 6 0.75 -4.76 7.12
CA ALA A 6 0.05 -5.82 7.86
C ALA A 6 0.10 -5.61 9.39
N PRO A 7 1.26 -5.35 10.00
CA PRO A 7 1.33 -5.11 11.44
C PRO A 7 0.54 -3.87 11.89
N LEU A 8 0.40 -2.86 11.03
CA LEU A 8 -0.38 -1.65 11.33
C LEU A 8 -1.88 -1.95 11.35
N TYR A 9 -2.38 -2.72 10.40
CA TYR A 9 -3.79 -3.13 10.36
C TYR A 9 -4.16 -3.97 11.58
N GLU A 10 -3.27 -4.88 12.00
CA GLU A 10 -3.45 -5.70 13.20
C GLU A 10 -3.51 -4.84 14.47
N LEU A 11 -2.58 -3.89 14.62
CA LEU A 11 -2.55 -2.97 15.76
C LEU A 11 -3.78 -2.07 15.83
N GLN A 12 -4.21 -1.53 14.69
CA GLN A 12 -5.47 -0.79 14.56
C GLN A 12 -6.66 -1.64 15.02
N GLN A 13 -6.76 -2.88 14.54
CA GLN A 13 -7.88 -3.77 14.89
C GLN A 13 -7.89 -4.07 16.39
N ALA A 14 -6.72 -4.30 16.98
CA ALA A 14 -6.57 -4.52 18.42
C ALA A 14 -7.00 -3.29 19.23
N PHE A 15 -6.62 -2.08 18.79
CA PHE A 15 -7.01 -0.82 19.42
C PHE A 15 -8.54 -0.67 19.48
N TYR A 16 -9.21 -0.80 18.34
CA TYR A 16 -10.66 -0.64 18.24
C TYR A 16 -11.45 -1.75 18.94
N THR A 17 -10.96 -3.00 18.86
CA THR A 17 -11.52 -4.12 19.65
C THR A 17 -11.47 -3.81 21.15
N ARG A 18 -10.36 -3.23 21.64
CA ARG A 18 -10.20 -2.92 23.07
C ARG A 18 -11.14 -1.81 23.55
N LEU A 19 -11.52 -0.89 22.66
CA LEU A 19 -12.50 0.16 22.90
C LEU A 19 -13.96 -0.33 22.83
N GLY A 20 -14.19 -1.61 22.49
CA GLY A 20 -15.53 -2.16 22.29
C GLY A 20 -16.19 -1.71 20.99
N GLN A 21 -15.40 -1.23 20.02
CA GLN A 21 -15.87 -0.69 18.74
C GLN A 21 -15.06 -1.31 17.59
N PRO A 22 -15.16 -2.63 17.34
CA PRO A 22 -14.35 -3.28 16.31
C PRO A 22 -14.60 -2.65 14.93
N LEU A 23 -13.53 -2.39 14.18
CA LEU A 23 -13.65 -1.88 12.82
C LEU A 23 -14.25 -2.96 11.91
N PRO A 24 -15.23 -2.60 11.06
CA PRO A 24 -15.69 -3.48 9.99
C PRO A 24 -14.56 -3.83 9.02
N ALA A 25 -14.70 -4.98 8.35
CA ALA A 25 -13.77 -5.37 7.31
C ALA A 25 -13.66 -4.28 6.23
N GLY A 26 -12.43 -3.90 5.90
CA GLY A 26 -12.16 -2.86 4.90
C GLY A 26 -12.23 -1.42 5.41
N GLN A 27 -12.70 -1.17 6.64
CA GLN A 27 -12.61 0.16 7.26
C GLN A 27 -11.22 0.44 7.83
N GLN A 28 -10.86 1.72 7.85
CA GLN A 28 -9.57 2.20 8.30
C GLN A 28 -9.72 3.52 9.05
N ASP A 29 -8.89 3.70 10.06
CA ASP A 29 -8.50 5.00 10.62
C ASP A 29 -7.10 5.32 10.09
N GLN A 30 -7.04 6.08 8.99
CA GLN A 30 -5.79 6.38 8.30
C GLN A 30 -4.83 7.20 9.19
N GLN A 31 -5.36 8.09 10.03
CA GLN A 31 -4.57 8.87 10.98
C GLN A 31 -3.93 7.97 12.06
N LEU A 32 -4.67 6.98 12.57
CA LEU A 32 -4.11 6.00 13.50
C LEU A 32 -3.01 5.15 12.84
N LEU A 33 -3.26 4.65 11.62
CA LEU A 33 -2.26 3.87 10.87
C LEU A 33 -0.97 4.68 10.66
N GLU A 34 -1.07 5.95 10.27
CA GLU A 34 0.10 6.83 10.12
C GLU A 34 0.81 7.11 11.45
N ALA A 35 0.07 7.32 12.53
CA ALA A 35 0.63 7.52 13.85
C ALA A 35 1.42 6.28 14.32
N LEU A 36 0.85 5.09 14.13
CA LEU A 36 1.50 3.81 14.42
C LEU A 36 2.77 3.63 13.57
N ALA A 37 2.67 3.86 12.26
CA ALA A 37 3.83 3.76 11.35
C ALA A 37 4.97 4.67 11.80
N ARG A 38 4.68 5.93 12.12
CA ARG A 38 5.67 6.91 12.61
C ARG A 38 6.31 6.46 13.93
N LEU A 39 5.50 5.99 14.88
CA LEU A 39 5.99 5.54 16.19
C LEU A 39 6.86 4.28 16.09
N ILE A 40 6.50 3.35 15.21
CA ILE A 40 7.29 2.15 14.93
C ILE A 40 8.60 2.55 14.27
N ARG A 41 8.57 3.33 13.19
CA ARG A 41 9.78 3.72 12.44
C ARG A 41 10.76 4.54 13.29
N ARG A 42 10.26 5.35 14.24
CA ARG A 42 11.11 6.06 15.19
C ARG A 42 11.94 5.13 16.08
N ARG A 43 11.42 3.94 16.40
CA ARG A 43 12.10 2.94 17.26
C ARG A 43 12.86 1.90 16.46
N HIS A 44 12.26 1.43 15.37
CA HIS A 44 12.75 0.39 14.49
C HIS A 44 12.40 0.76 13.05
N ALA A 45 13.24 1.59 12.42
CA ALA A 45 13.01 2.18 11.09
C ALA A 45 12.61 1.15 10.02
N ARG A 46 13.26 -0.01 10.04
CA ARG A 46 13.06 -1.08 9.04
C ARG A 46 12.04 -2.14 9.44
N PHE A 47 11.41 -2.04 10.61
CA PHE A 47 10.56 -3.13 11.14
C PHE A 47 9.49 -3.60 10.14
N LEU A 48 8.77 -2.67 9.50
CA LEU A 48 7.69 -3.02 8.58
C LEU A 48 8.20 -3.72 7.31
N VAL A 49 9.29 -3.23 6.71
CA VAL A 49 9.86 -3.86 5.51
C VAL A 49 10.55 -5.19 5.83
N ASP A 50 11.23 -5.30 6.97
CA ASP A 50 11.90 -6.55 7.35
C ASP A 50 10.88 -7.65 7.71
N ASP A 51 9.79 -7.30 8.41
CA ASP A 51 8.66 -8.20 8.67
C ASP A 51 7.98 -8.63 7.35
N PHE A 52 7.73 -7.67 6.45
CA PHE A 52 7.20 -7.95 5.12
C PHE A 52 8.09 -8.93 4.34
N LEU A 53 9.40 -8.69 4.28
CA LEU A 53 10.33 -9.53 3.53
C LEU A 53 10.40 -10.95 4.12
N THR A 54 10.29 -11.07 5.45
CA THR A 54 10.22 -12.37 6.12
C THR A 54 8.96 -13.13 5.70
N ARG A 55 7.79 -12.48 5.71
CA ARG A 55 6.52 -13.08 5.26
C ARG A 55 6.52 -13.38 3.75
N ALA A 56 7.13 -12.52 2.94
CA ALA A 56 7.24 -12.71 1.50
C ALA A 56 8.13 -13.91 1.16
N ALA A 57 9.26 -14.09 1.86
CA ALA A 57 10.15 -15.24 1.65
C ALA A 57 9.50 -16.57 2.05
N ALA A 58 8.55 -16.55 2.99
CA ALA A 58 7.79 -17.73 3.40
C ALA A 58 6.55 -18.00 2.52
N ALA A 59 6.23 -17.11 1.57
CA ALA A 59 5.04 -17.28 0.73
C ALA A 59 5.34 -18.25 -0.42
N HIS A 60 4.43 -19.22 -0.62
CA HIS A 60 4.47 -20.14 -1.76
C HIS A 60 3.56 -19.62 -2.88
N ALA A 61 4.07 -18.72 -3.72
CA ALA A 61 3.37 -18.21 -4.90
C ALA A 61 4.36 -17.88 -6.01
N ASP A 62 3.93 -18.05 -7.27
CA ASP A 62 4.75 -17.66 -8.43
C ASP A 62 4.88 -16.13 -8.54
N VAL A 63 3.85 -15.40 -8.09
CA VAL A 63 3.79 -13.93 -8.11
C VAL A 63 3.36 -13.41 -6.75
N LEU A 64 4.13 -12.47 -6.21
CA LEU A 64 3.79 -11.74 -5.00
C LEU A 64 3.48 -10.29 -5.33
N VAL A 65 2.35 -9.81 -4.83
CA VAL A 65 1.91 -8.42 -4.98
C VAL A 65 1.81 -7.76 -3.63
N ASN A 66 2.39 -6.56 -3.55
CA ASN A 66 2.22 -5.58 -2.49
C ASN A 66 1.60 -4.31 -3.07
N ASP A 67 0.66 -3.69 -2.36
CA ASP A 67 -0.11 -2.52 -2.81
C ASP A 67 -0.13 -1.38 -1.77
N ASP A 68 0.66 -1.50 -0.70
CA ASP A 68 0.58 -0.61 0.46
C ASP A 68 1.94 -0.03 0.92
N VAL A 69 2.92 0.04 0.01
CA VAL A 69 4.15 0.81 0.24
C VAL A 69 3.81 2.30 0.46
N ARG A 70 4.30 2.86 1.57
CA ARG A 70 4.07 4.27 1.97
C ARG A 70 5.32 4.96 2.55
N SER A 71 6.47 4.29 2.59
CA SER A 71 7.75 4.94 2.89
C SER A 71 8.63 4.85 1.65
N TYR A 72 8.88 6.02 1.08
CA TYR A 72 9.66 6.17 -0.15
C TYR A 72 11.16 6.28 0.12
N ASP A 73 11.54 6.45 1.39
CA ASP A 73 12.90 6.61 1.89
C ASP A 73 13.47 5.34 2.55
N ILE A 74 12.62 4.41 3.02
CA ILE A 74 13.04 3.18 3.71
C ILE A 74 12.48 1.94 3.02
N ASP A 75 11.16 1.81 2.95
CA ASP A 75 10.51 0.58 2.46
C ASP A 75 10.77 0.42 0.96
N TYR A 76 10.48 1.47 0.18
CA TYR A 76 10.61 1.44 -1.28
C TYR A 76 12.05 1.12 -1.76
N PRO A 77 13.12 1.81 -1.30
CA PRO A 77 14.47 1.50 -1.73
C PRO A 77 14.92 0.08 -1.39
N GLU A 78 14.51 -0.44 -0.23
CA GLU A 78 14.81 -1.81 0.17
C GLU A 78 14.11 -2.82 -0.76
N LEU A 79 12.85 -2.59 -1.14
CA LEU A 79 12.15 -3.45 -2.10
C LEU A 79 12.81 -3.41 -3.47
N ARG A 80 13.20 -2.23 -3.96
CA ARG A 80 13.94 -2.08 -5.23
C ARG A 80 15.25 -2.87 -5.23
N ARG A 81 16.02 -2.76 -4.14
CA ARG A 81 17.28 -3.52 -3.96
C ARG A 81 17.07 -5.04 -3.98
N ARG A 82 15.87 -5.51 -3.65
CA ARG A 82 15.49 -6.93 -3.64
C ARG A 82 14.89 -7.40 -4.97
N GLY A 83 14.86 -6.55 -5.99
CA GLY A 83 14.38 -6.90 -7.33
C GLY A 83 12.86 -6.83 -7.50
N TRP A 84 12.15 -6.12 -6.61
CA TRP A 84 10.70 -5.92 -6.79
C TRP A 84 10.42 -4.93 -7.93
N THR A 85 9.50 -5.32 -8.81
CA THR A 85 8.95 -4.45 -9.86
C THR A 85 7.99 -3.42 -9.25
N ALA A 86 8.24 -2.14 -9.52
CA ALA A 86 7.46 -1.01 -9.04
C ALA A 86 6.46 -0.54 -10.11
N VAL A 87 5.19 -0.48 -9.73
CA VAL A 87 4.10 0.03 -10.57
C VAL A 87 3.43 1.19 -9.85
N ARG A 88 3.40 2.37 -10.48
CA ARG A 88 2.65 3.53 -9.97
C ARG A 88 1.28 3.59 -10.64
N ILE A 89 0.23 3.63 -9.82
CA ILE A 89 -1.14 3.88 -10.28
C ILE A 89 -1.51 5.31 -9.88
N SER A 90 -1.81 6.16 -10.85
CA SER A 90 -2.21 7.55 -10.63
C SER A 90 -3.64 7.80 -11.10
N THR A 91 -4.29 8.81 -10.55
CA THR A 91 -5.58 9.34 -11.04
C THR A 91 -5.63 10.84 -10.75
N SER A 92 -6.59 11.57 -11.29
CA SER A 92 -6.79 12.98 -10.93
C SER A 92 -7.24 13.13 -9.47
N ASP A 93 -6.81 14.22 -8.83
CA ASP A 93 -7.19 14.54 -7.44
C ASP A 93 -8.70 14.63 -7.26
N ASP A 94 -9.40 15.20 -8.25
CA ASP A 94 -10.86 15.27 -8.27
C ASP A 94 -11.52 13.89 -8.23
N LEU A 95 -11.04 12.95 -9.04
CA LEU A 95 -11.58 11.60 -9.09
C LEU A 95 -11.20 10.79 -7.85
N ARG A 96 -9.97 10.97 -7.36
CA ARG A 96 -9.50 10.42 -6.09
C ARG A 96 -10.39 10.87 -4.93
N GLY A 97 -10.65 12.17 -4.81
CA GLY A 97 -11.48 12.75 -3.75
C GLY A 97 -12.91 12.19 -3.76
N LYS A 98 -13.53 12.10 -4.95
CA LYS A 98 -14.86 11.49 -5.11
C LYS A 98 -14.88 10.02 -4.67
N ARG A 99 -13.87 9.23 -5.04
CA ARG A 99 -13.75 7.81 -4.68
C ARG A 99 -13.52 7.63 -3.17
N LEU A 100 -12.64 8.43 -2.57
CA LEU A 100 -12.35 8.37 -1.13
C LEU A 100 -13.57 8.74 -0.28
N ALA A 101 -14.33 9.76 -0.68
CA ALA A 101 -15.55 10.16 0.03
C ALA A 101 -16.60 9.04 0.08
N ALA A 102 -16.64 8.16 -0.92
CA ALA A 102 -17.56 7.02 -0.97
C ALA A 102 -17.11 5.81 -0.13
N GLN A 103 -15.86 5.77 0.33
CA GLN A 103 -15.25 4.58 0.94
C GLN A 103 -15.62 4.38 2.42
N GLY A 104 -16.09 5.43 3.10
CA GLY A 104 -16.57 5.34 4.49
C GLY A 104 -15.48 5.08 5.53
N TYR A 105 -14.27 5.59 5.29
CA TYR A 105 -13.18 5.53 6.29
C TYR A 105 -13.48 6.37 7.53
N VAL A 106 -12.95 5.95 8.69
CA VAL A 106 -13.11 6.66 9.97
C VAL A 106 -12.39 8.00 9.94
N SER A 107 -11.20 8.00 9.34
CA SER A 107 -10.41 9.21 9.12
C SER A 107 -9.65 9.07 7.80
N LEU A 108 -9.34 10.22 7.18
CA LEU A 108 -8.48 10.31 6.01
C LEU A 108 -7.14 10.96 6.38
N SER A 109 -6.08 10.56 5.67
CA SER A 109 -4.80 11.26 5.68
C SER A 109 -4.05 11.11 4.37
N ASP A 110 -3.43 12.21 3.94
CA ASP A 110 -2.60 12.30 2.73
C ASP A 110 -1.10 12.45 3.07
N ALA A 111 -0.75 12.53 4.36
CA ALA A 111 0.63 12.79 4.76
C ALA A 111 1.57 11.68 4.25
N SER A 112 1.14 10.42 4.34
CA SER A 112 1.89 9.25 3.89
C SER A 112 2.00 9.09 2.36
N THR A 113 1.30 9.90 1.57
CA THR A 113 1.44 9.91 0.10
C THR A 113 2.42 10.97 -0.41
N THR A 114 2.95 11.80 0.47
CA THR A 114 3.89 12.87 0.10
C THR A 114 5.15 12.29 -0.57
N GLY A 115 5.46 12.77 -1.77
CA GLY A 115 6.66 12.36 -2.51
C GLY A 115 6.51 11.12 -3.39
N VAL A 116 5.32 10.51 -3.45
CA VAL A 116 5.06 9.36 -4.34
C VAL A 116 5.29 9.67 -5.82
N ASP A 117 5.07 10.91 -6.23
CA ASP A 117 5.27 11.33 -7.63
C ASP A 117 6.76 11.48 -7.99
N ALA A 118 7.63 11.62 -6.98
CA ALA A 118 9.06 11.83 -7.16
C ALA A 118 9.89 10.55 -7.25
N ILE A 119 9.31 9.38 -6.95
CA ILE A 119 10.03 8.11 -7.07
C ILE A 119 10.04 7.63 -8.52
N GLU A 120 11.17 7.08 -8.95
CA GLU A 120 11.26 6.32 -10.21
C GLU A 120 10.48 5.01 -10.07
N VAL A 121 9.79 4.56 -11.12
CA VAL A 121 9.07 3.28 -11.16
C VAL A 121 9.30 2.58 -12.50
N ASP A 122 9.07 1.27 -12.57
CA ASP A 122 9.24 0.51 -13.82
C ASP A 122 8.06 0.73 -14.77
N TYR A 123 6.85 0.90 -14.20
CA TYR A 123 5.61 1.09 -14.97
C TYR A 123 4.69 2.12 -14.32
N GLU A 124 3.94 2.82 -15.16
CA GLU A 124 2.91 3.77 -14.74
C GLU A 124 1.56 3.41 -15.38
N ILE A 125 0.50 3.49 -14.57
CA ILE A 125 -0.89 3.31 -15.01
C ILE A 125 -1.68 4.56 -14.62
N ARG A 126 -2.42 5.12 -15.57
CA ARG A 126 -3.39 6.20 -15.34
C ARG A 126 -4.79 5.62 -15.20
N ASN A 127 -5.39 5.74 -14.02
CA ASN A 127 -6.69 5.18 -13.65
C ASN A 127 -7.80 6.25 -13.64
N ASP A 128 -7.92 6.98 -14.74
CA ASP A 128 -8.97 7.99 -14.95
C ASP A 128 -10.22 7.42 -15.64
N GLY A 129 -10.14 6.19 -16.14
CA GLY A 129 -11.22 5.50 -16.84
C GLY A 129 -12.13 4.67 -15.93
N THR A 130 -12.83 3.73 -16.57
CA THR A 130 -13.67 2.73 -15.92
C THR A 130 -12.84 1.58 -15.33
N LEU A 131 -13.49 0.72 -14.54
CA LEU A 131 -12.84 -0.49 -14.05
C LEU A 131 -12.40 -1.42 -15.20
N ALA A 132 -13.18 -1.53 -16.27
CA ALA A 132 -12.84 -2.35 -17.44
C ALA A 132 -11.59 -1.82 -18.18
N ASP A 133 -11.43 -0.50 -18.24
CA ASP A 133 -10.23 0.12 -18.83
C ASP A 133 -8.99 -0.23 -17.98
N LEU A 134 -9.14 -0.19 -16.65
CA LEU A 134 -8.08 -0.55 -15.72
C LEU A 134 -7.72 -2.04 -15.82
N GLU A 135 -8.72 -2.93 -15.86
CA GLU A 135 -8.52 -4.39 -16.00
C GLU A 135 -7.77 -4.73 -17.28
N THR A 136 -8.14 -4.09 -18.40
CA THR A 136 -7.45 -4.26 -19.69
C THR A 136 -5.99 -3.82 -19.60
N THR A 137 -5.75 -2.65 -19.00
CA THR A 137 -4.39 -2.09 -18.82
C THR A 137 -3.52 -2.96 -17.93
N VAL A 138 -4.06 -3.41 -16.78
CA VAL A 138 -3.35 -4.31 -15.85
C VAL A 138 -3.06 -5.66 -16.50
N SER A 139 -4.00 -6.22 -17.26
CA SER A 139 -3.80 -7.49 -17.97
C SER A 139 -2.66 -7.40 -18.99
N HIS A 140 -2.60 -6.30 -19.75
CA HIS A 140 -1.50 -6.05 -20.68
C HIS A 140 -0.15 -5.90 -19.95
N LEU A 141 -0.12 -5.13 -18.87
CA LEU A 141 1.08 -4.98 -18.04
C LEU A 141 1.56 -6.34 -17.50
N MET A 142 0.65 -7.18 -17.03
CA MET A 142 1.02 -8.46 -16.43
C MET A 142 1.62 -9.42 -17.44
N ASN A 143 1.14 -9.40 -18.69
CA ASN A 143 1.77 -10.14 -19.77
C ASN A 143 3.21 -9.66 -20.02
N GLN A 144 3.48 -8.35 -19.94
CA GLN A 144 4.84 -7.82 -20.11
C GLN A 144 5.77 -8.23 -18.96
N VAL A 145 5.31 -8.09 -17.71
CA VAL A 145 6.10 -8.39 -16.51
C VAL A 145 6.43 -9.88 -16.40
N LEU A 146 5.51 -10.77 -16.80
CA LEU A 146 5.67 -12.23 -16.67
C LEU A 146 6.33 -12.90 -17.89
N SER A 147 6.56 -12.16 -18.97
CA SER A 147 7.23 -12.67 -20.18
C SER A 147 8.75 -12.45 -20.18
N CYS A 148 9.31 -11.87 -19.10
CA CYS A 148 10.74 -11.68 -18.89
C CYS A 148 11.32 -12.79 -18.00
#